data_AF-A0A1G9RGR4-F1
#
_entry.id   AF-A0A1G9RGR4-F1
#
_cell.length_a   1.000
_cell.length_b   1.000
_cell.length_c   1.000
_cell.angle_alpha   90.00
_cell.angle_beta   90.00
_cell.angle_gamma   90.00
#
_symmetry.space_group_name_H-M   'P 1'
#
loop_
_entity.id
_entity.type
_entity.pdbx_description
1 polymer ?
#
loop_
_entity_poly.entity_id
_entity_poly.type
_entity_poly.pdbx_seq_one_letter_code
_entity_poly.pdbx_strand_id
1 'polypeptide(L)'
;MSREVRQITPDVQEIIQHALRSLLGKGFVIALFGSEDATGAMHYHLRIDHDATGLGIEHHDNVEDGFIDDIFMLATRMKAMLKHRETLSRMHGGSQATGQVRLLTWITEDNSQTVMQTAEAAGRECLSALRERRLRA
;
A
#
# COMPACT_ATOMS: atom_id res chain seq x y z
N MET A 1 -11.81 -12.37 -12.08
CA MET A 1 -11.37 -11.53 -10.95
C MET A 1 -10.66 -12.42 -9.95
N SER A 2 -9.55 -11.95 -9.41
CA SER A 2 -8.44 -12.75 -8.84
C SER A 2 -8.83 -13.45 -7.54
N ARG A 3 -8.82 -14.79 -7.54
CA ARG A 3 -9.14 -15.65 -6.37
C ARG A 3 -7.89 -16.24 -5.70
N GLU A 4 -6.72 -15.60 -5.89
CA GLU A 4 -5.45 -16.33 -6.02
C GLU A 4 -4.51 -16.28 -4.80
N VAL A 5 -4.69 -15.36 -3.85
CA VAL A 5 -3.85 -15.30 -2.66
C VAL A 5 -4.72 -15.41 -1.42
N ARG A 6 -4.63 -16.57 -0.76
CA ARG A 6 -5.34 -16.86 0.50
C ARG A 6 -4.40 -16.82 1.72
N GLN A 7 -3.11 -16.78 1.48
CA GLN A 7 -2.07 -16.75 2.49
C GLN A 7 -0.88 -15.94 1.97
N ILE A 8 -0.29 -15.12 2.83
CA ILE A 8 0.95 -14.39 2.54
C ILE A 8 2.11 -15.27 3.00
N THR A 9 2.56 -16.17 2.13
CA THR A 9 3.81 -16.91 2.33
C THR A 9 5.02 -15.99 2.12
N PRO A 10 6.23 -16.35 2.61
CA PRO A 10 7.41 -15.47 2.52
C PRO A 10 7.73 -14.98 1.10
N ASP A 11 7.50 -15.82 0.09
CA ASP A 11 7.72 -15.49 -1.31
C ASP A 11 6.60 -14.61 -1.90
N VAL A 12 5.34 -14.83 -1.52
CA VAL A 12 4.24 -13.91 -1.84
C VAL A 12 4.50 -12.53 -1.22
N GLN A 13 4.95 -12.51 0.04
CA GLN A 13 5.36 -11.30 0.73
C GLN A 13 6.49 -10.57 -0.02
N GLU A 14 7.52 -11.31 -0.47
CA GLU A 14 8.63 -10.75 -1.22
C GLU A 14 8.17 -10.12 -2.54
N ILE A 15 7.32 -10.80 -3.31
CA ILE A 15 6.78 -10.30 -4.58
C ILE A 15 5.98 -9.01 -4.36
N ILE A 16 5.05 -9.00 -3.40
CA ILE A 16 4.22 -7.82 -3.13
C ILE A 16 5.08 -6.65 -2.65
N GLN A 17 5.99 -6.88 -1.70
CA GLN A 17 6.88 -5.83 -1.21
C GLN A 17 7.81 -5.31 -2.31
N HIS A 18 8.30 -6.18 -3.20
CA HIS A 18 9.12 -5.74 -4.33
C HIS A 18 8.32 -4.83 -5.28
N ALA A 19 7.10 -5.23 -5.65
CA ALA A 19 6.24 -4.44 -6.51
C ALA A 19 5.87 -3.09 -5.85
N LEU A 20 5.62 -3.06 -4.53
CA LEU A 20 5.41 -1.82 -3.79
C LEU A 20 6.65 -0.92 -3.77
N ARG A 21 7.87 -1.49 -3.61
CA ARG A 21 9.12 -0.71 -3.69
C ARG A 21 9.32 -0.11 -5.08
N SER A 22 9.02 -0.87 -6.13
CA SER A 22 9.07 -0.40 -7.52
C SER A 22 8.05 0.72 -7.77
N LEU A 23 6.83 0.57 -7.26
CA LEU A 23 5.79 1.61 -7.32
C LEU A 23 6.21 2.87 -6.57
N LEU A 24 6.67 2.77 -5.32
CA LEU A 24 6.92 3.92 -4.45
C LEU A 24 8.23 4.64 -4.77
N GLY A 25 9.28 3.87 -5.08
CA GLY A 25 10.63 4.36 -5.34
C GLY A 25 11.46 4.53 -4.06
N LYS A 26 12.60 5.22 -4.21
CA LYS A 26 13.57 5.43 -3.10
C LYS A 26 12.97 6.30 -1.99
N GLY A 27 13.42 6.05 -0.75
CA GLY A 27 13.00 6.82 0.44
C GLY A 27 11.73 6.28 1.11
N PHE A 28 11.18 5.17 0.62
CA PHE A 28 10.10 4.45 1.27
C PHE A 28 10.60 3.16 1.92
N VAL A 29 10.20 2.93 3.16
CA VAL A 29 10.39 1.68 3.90
C VAL A 29 9.06 0.96 3.94
N ILE A 30 9.07 -0.33 3.58
CA ILE A 30 7.85 -1.12 3.38
C ILE A 30 8.00 -2.44 4.13
N ALA A 31 7.01 -2.74 4.96
CA ALA A 31 6.87 -4.02 5.62
C ALA A 31 5.45 -4.55 5.42
N LEU A 32 5.35 -5.77 4.92
CA LEU A 32 4.09 -6.52 4.79
C LEU A 32 4.26 -7.84 5.51
N PHE A 33 3.28 -8.23 6.32
CA PHE A 33 3.28 -9.54 6.98
C PHE A 33 1.89 -10.18 6.90
N GLY A 34 1.85 -11.50 6.80
CA GLY A 34 0.63 -12.28 6.99
C GLY A 34 0.58 -12.87 8.40
N SER A 35 -0.62 -12.95 8.97
CA SER A 35 -0.88 -13.66 10.22
C SER A 35 -2.21 -14.40 10.14
N GLU A 36 -2.31 -15.56 10.78
CA GLU A 36 -3.56 -16.29 10.96
C GLU A 36 -4.11 -16.02 12.36
N ASP A 37 -5.40 -15.72 12.47
CA ASP A 37 -6.05 -15.56 13.78
C ASP A 37 -6.54 -16.89 14.38
N ALA A 38 -7.09 -16.84 15.58
CA ALA A 38 -7.61 -18.02 16.29
C ALA A 38 -8.79 -18.71 15.59
N THR A 39 -9.42 -18.07 14.60
CA THR A 39 -10.52 -18.63 13.80
C THR A 39 -10.04 -19.26 12.50
N GLY A 40 -8.74 -19.14 12.18
CA GLY A 40 -8.14 -19.56 10.92
C GLY A 40 -8.28 -18.53 9.80
N ALA A 41 -8.75 -17.32 10.10
CA ALA A 41 -8.82 -16.25 9.12
C ALA A 41 -7.42 -15.63 8.92
N MET A 42 -7.07 -15.38 7.66
CA MET A 42 -5.79 -14.80 7.28
C MET A 42 -5.91 -13.28 7.25
N HIS A 43 -4.96 -12.61 7.87
CA HIS A 43 -4.85 -11.15 7.98
C HIS A 43 -3.54 -10.69 7.37
N TYR A 44 -3.51 -9.47 6.87
CA TYR A 44 -2.28 -8.79 6.51
C TYR A 44 -2.04 -7.58 7.41
N HIS A 45 -0.76 -7.27 7.61
CA HIS A 45 -0.29 -6.07 8.29
C HIS A 45 0.68 -5.35 7.34
N LEU A 46 0.28 -4.19 6.86
CA LEU A 46 1.06 -3.33 5.99
C LEU A 46 1.52 -2.10 6.76
N ARG A 47 2.81 -1.78 6.63
CA ARG A 47 3.39 -0.50 7.03
C ARG A 47 4.20 0.08 5.89
N ILE A 48 3.94 1.35 5.57
CA ILE A 48 4.71 2.11 4.59
C ILE A 48 5.13 3.42 5.26
N ASP A 49 6.43 3.63 5.41
CA ASP A 49 7.02 4.85 5.93
C ASP A 49 7.79 5.59 4.83
N HIS A 50 7.82 6.92 4.88
CA HIS A 50 8.63 7.76 4.01
C HIS A 50 9.70 8.52 4.82
N ASP A 51 10.95 8.12 4.66
CA ASP A 51 12.08 8.52 5.50
C ASP A 51 12.28 10.04 5.58
N ALA A 52 12.13 10.72 4.44
CA ALA A 52 12.42 12.16 4.35
C ALA A 52 11.36 13.04 5.03
N THR A 53 10.14 12.53 5.22
CA THR A 53 9.05 13.28 5.86
C THR A 53 8.64 12.71 7.21
N GLY A 54 9.09 11.50 7.55
CA GLY A 54 8.62 10.78 8.74
C GLY A 54 7.12 10.45 8.72
N LEU A 55 6.50 10.52 7.53
CA LEU A 55 5.08 10.18 7.37
C LEU A 55 4.98 8.69 7.10
N GLY A 56 4.03 8.05 7.77
CA GLY A 56 3.77 6.63 7.65
C GLY A 56 2.29 6.32 7.61
N ILE A 57 1.98 5.20 6.98
CA ILE A 57 0.66 4.57 7.01
C ILE A 57 0.81 3.16 7.56
N GLU A 58 -0.10 2.79 8.44
CA GLU A 58 -0.28 1.43 8.92
C GLU A 58 -1.69 1.00 8.54
N HIS A 59 -1.80 -0.17 7.92
CA HIS A 59 -3.06 -0.73 7.49
C HIS A 59 -3.07 -2.23 7.74
N HIS A 60 -4.14 -2.73 8.32
CA HIS A 60 -4.36 -4.14 8.56
C HIS A 60 -5.79 -4.47 8.19
N ASP A 61 -5.97 -5.61 7.54
CA ASP A 61 -7.29 -6.14 7.19
C ASP A 61 -7.19 -7.65 6.88
N ASN A 62 -8.32 -8.27 6.62
CA ASN A 62 -8.39 -9.65 6.14
C ASN A 62 -7.74 -9.79 4.76
N VAL A 63 -7.15 -10.96 4.51
CA VAL A 63 -6.71 -11.38 3.17
C VAL A 63 -7.94 -11.89 2.41
N GLU A 64 -8.62 -10.97 1.72
CA GLU A 64 -9.82 -11.23 0.91
C GLU A 64 -9.63 -10.84 -0.56
N ASP A 65 -10.56 -11.24 -1.43
CA ASP A 65 -10.53 -10.86 -2.85
C ASP A 65 -10.52 -9.32 -2.97
N GLY A 66 -9.44 -8.77 -3.52
CA GLY A 66 -9.25 -7.31 -3.68
C GLY A 66 -8.18 -6.69 -2.77
N PHE A 67 -7.67 -7.39 -1.75
CA PHE A 67 -6.71 -6.79 -0.80
C PHE A 67 -5.44 -6.25 -1.47
N ILE A 68 -4.99 -6.87 -2.57
CA ILE A 68 -3.85 -6.36 -3.36
C ILE A 68 -4.20 -5.02 -3.98
N ASP A 69 -5.39 -4.88 -4.55
CA ASP A 69 -5.81 -3.61 -5.16
C ASP A 69 -5.88 -2.50 -4.09
N ASP A 70 -6.36 -2.82 -2.89
CA ASP A 70 -6.43 -1.88 -1.76
C ASP A 70 -5.03 -1.41 -1.30
N ILE A 71 -4.10 -2.34 -1.11
CA ILE A 71 -2.72 -2.05 -0.72
C ILE A 71 -2.05 -1.13 -1.77
N PHE A 72 -2.21 -1.43 -3.06
CA PHE A 72 -1.62 -0.63 -4.13
C PHE A 72 -2.29 0.73 -4.29
N MET A 73 -3.60 0.82 -4.04
CA MET A 73 -4.33 2.08 -3.99
C MET A 73 -3.78 2.97 -2.87
N LEU A 74 -3.66 2.43 -1.66
CA LEU A 74 -3.16 3.15 -0.49
C LEU A 74 -1.73 3.65 -0.70
N ALA A 75 -0.84 2.80 -1.21
CA ALA A 75 0.54 3.16 -1.55
C ALA A 75 0.59 4.27 -2.61
N THR A 76 -0.25 4.19 -3.66
CA THR A 76 -0.29 5.18 -4.73
C THR A 76 -0.80 6.53 -4.23
N ARG A 77 -1.83 6.54 -3.38
CA ARG A 77 -2.35 7.76 -2.75
C ARG A 77 -1.30 8.42 -1.85
N MET A 78 -0.59 7.64 -1.03
CA MET A 78 0.52 8.17 -0.23
C MET A 78 1.62 8.80 -1.12
N LYS A 79 2.00 8.13 -2.22
CA LYS A 79 2.99 8.66 -3.16
C LYS A 79 2.51 9.94 -3.84
N ALA A 80 1.27 9.96 -4.33
CA ALA A 80 0.66 11.12 -4.97
C ALA A 80 0.65 12.29 -3.99
N MET A 81 0.21 12.06 -2.75
CA MET A 81 0.21 13.06 -1.70
C MET A 81 1.59 13.70 -1.51
N LEU A 82 2.64 12.88 -1.39
CA LEU A 82 4.00 13.36 -1.15
C LEU A 82 4.57 14.18 -2.30
N LYS A 83 4.09 13.99 -3.54
CA LYS A 83 4.45 14.86 -4.68
C LYS A 83 3.93 16.29 -4.49
N HIS A 84 2.84 16.48 -3.74
CA HIS A 84 2.28 17.79 -3.43
C HIS A 84 2.88 18.40 -2.15
N ARG A 85 4.21 18.30 -2.02
CA ARG A 85 4.99 18.73 -0.84
C ARG A 85 4.76 20.18 -0.41
N GLU A 86 4.49 21.07 -1.35
CA GLU A 86 4.16 22.48 -1.04
C GLU A 86 2.81 22.59 -0.32
N THR A 87 1.81 21.83 -0.76
CA THR A 87 0.50 21.72 -0.11
C THR A 87 0.65 21.11 1.28
N LEU A 88 1.49 20.09 1.42
CA LEU A 88 1.80 19.48 2.73
C LEU A 88 2.47 20.48 3.68
N SER A 89 3.43 21.26 3.19
CA SER A 89 4.13 22.27 3.99
C SER A 89 3.17 23.35 4.51
N ARG A 90 2.14 23.71 3.73
CA ARG A 90 1.08 24.65 4.14
C ARG A 90 0.13 24.04 5.20
N MET A 91 -0.10 22.72 5.16
CA MET A 91 -0.93 22.04 6.17
C MET A 91 -0.21 21.88 7.52
N HIS A 92 1.12 21.79 7.53
CA HIS A 92 1.94 21.78 8.74
C HIS A 92 1.99 23.15 9.48
N GLY A 93 1.50 24.22 8.85
CA GLY A 93 1.41 25.55 9.47
C GLY A 93 0.25 25.74 10.46
N GLY A 94 -0.65 24.74 10.58
CA GLY A 94 -1.64 24.65 11.66
C GLY A 94 -1.15 23.77 12.82
N SER A 95 -1.93 23.65 13.90
CA SER A 95 -1.64 22.69 14.99
C SER A 95 -1.22 21.32 14.42
N GLN A 96 -0.12 20.73 14.90
CA GLN A 96 0.40 19.46 14.37
C GLN A 96 -0.68 18.36 14.30
N ALA A 97 -1.60 18.35 15.27
CA ALA A 97 -2.73 17.42 15.31
C ALA A 97 -3.71 17.64 14.13
N THR A 98 -4.02 18.88 13.76
CA THR A 98 -4.94 19.16 12.65
C THR A 98 -4.28 18.97 11.29
N GLY A 99 -2.96 19.18 11.19
CA GLY A 99 -2.17 18.86 10.00
C GLY A 99 -2.15 17.36 9.70
N GLN A 100 -1.91 16.51 10.72
CA GLN A 100 -1.92 15.05 10.60
C GLN A 100 -3.29 14.48 10.23
N VAL A 101 -4.37 14.99 10.83
CA VAL A 101 -5.73 14.55 10.48
C VAL A 101 -6.07 14.85 9.02
N ARG A 102 -5.71 16.05 8.52
CA ARG A 102 -5.96 16.44 7.12
C ARG A 102 -5.15 15.62 6.12
N LEU A 103 -3.91 15.27 6.48
CA LEU A 103 -3.06 14.37 5.71
C LEU A 103 -3.71 12.99 5.53
N LEU A 104 -4.20 12.40 6.62
CA LEU A 104 -4.86 11.09 6.59
C LEU A 104 -6.12 11.10 5.74
N THR A 105 -6.99 12.11 5.88
CA THR A 105 -8.20 12.25 5.05
C THR A 105 -7.88 12.29 3.56
N TRP A 106 -6.80 12.96 3.17
CA TRP A 106 -6.44 13.05 1.76
C TRP A 106 -5.89 11.73 1.20
N ILE A 107 -5.12 10.98 1.99
CA ILE A 107 -4.65 9.63 1.63
C ILE A 107 -5.82 8.65 1.47
N THR A 108 -6.91 8.81 2.20
CA THR A 108 -8.05 7.89 2.11
C THR A 108 -9.01 8.23 0.96
N GLU A 109 -9.02 9.48 0.48
CA GLU A 109 -10.06 9.99 -0.42
C GLU A 109 -9.57 10.39 -1.83
N ASP A 110 -8.26 10.44 -2.10
CA ASP A 110 -7.76 10.75 -3.45
C ASP A 110 -8.08 9.63 -4.45
N ASN A 111 -9.13 9.86 -5.22
CA ASN A 111 -9.59 9.00 -6.32
C ASN A 111 -9.33 9.63 -7.69
N SER A 112 -8.28 10.45 -7.82
CA SER A 112 -7.91 11.01 -9.11
C SER A 112 -7.63 9.87 -10.12
N GLN A 113 -8.02 10.10 -11.38
CA GLN A 113 -7.86 9.11 -12.44
C GLN A 113 -6.39 8.62 -12.57
N THR A 114 -5.42 9.51 -12.32
CA THR A 114 -4.00 9.15 -12.34
C THR A 114 -3.64 8.19 -11.23
N VAL A 115 -4.14 8.40 -10.01
CA VAL A 115 -3.95 7.48 -8.88
C VAL A 115 -4.56 6.13 -9.19
N MET A 116 -5.83 6.10 -9.62
CA MET A 116 -6.52 4.84 -9.93
C MET A 116 -5.78 4.03 -11.01
N GLN A 117 -5.42 4.67 -12.12
CA GLN A 117 -4.72 3.99 -13.23
C GLN A 117 -3.33 3.48 -12.82
N THR A 118 -2.60 4.26 -12.01
CA THR A 118 -1.26 3.87 -11.54
C THR A 118 -1.35 2.70 -10.56
N ALA A 119 -2.29 2.75 -9.61
CA ALA A 119 -2.53 1.68 -8.64
C ALA A 119 -2.92 0.39 -9.34
N GLU A 120 -3.89 0.45 -10.26
CA GLU A 120 -4.32 -0.71 -11.03
C GLU A 120 -3.21 -1.31 -11.89
N ALA A 121 -2.39 -0.48 -12.55
CA ALA A 121 -1.29 -0.98 -13.37
C ALA A 121 -0.28 -1.75 -12.52
N ALA A 122 0.15 -1.16 -11.40
CA ALA A 122 1.10 -1.79 -10.48
C ALA A 122 0.52 -3.05 -9.81
N GLY A 123 -0.76 -3.02 -9.42
CA GLY A 123 -1.47 -4.19 -8.88
C GLY A 123 -1.56 -5.33 -9.90
N ARG A 124 -1.85 -5.03 -11.18
CA ARG A 124 -1.86 -6.03 -12.27
C ARG A 124 -0.49 -6.65 -12.52
N GLU A 125 0.57 -5.86 -12.49
CA GLU A 125 1.95 -6.38 -12.60
C GLU A 125 2.28 -7.32 -11.44
N CYS A 126 1.95 -6.92 -10.20
CA CYS A 126 2.13 -7.76 -9.02
C CYS A 126 1.35 -9.08 -9.13
N LEU A 127 0.08 -9.03 -9.51
CA LEU A 127 -0.74 -10.22 -9.73
C LEU A 127 -0.18 -11.14 -10.82
N SER A 128 0.39 -10.56 -11.88
CA SER A 128 1.02 -11.34 -12.96
C SER A 128 2.25 -12.08 -12.43
N ALA A 129 3.11 -11.42 -11.65
CA ALA A 129 4.25 -12.06 -11.01
C ALA A 129 3.84 -13.18 -10.04
N LEU A 130 2.78 -12.98 -9.25
CA LEU A 130 2.24 -13.99 -8.35
C LEU A 130 1.71 -15.23 -9.11
N ARG A 131 1.04 -15.01 -10.25
CA ARG A 131 0.57 -16.10 -11.14
C ARG A 131 1.72 -16.89 -11.73
N GLU A 132 2.75 -16.21 -12.23
CA GLU A 132 3.94 -16.86 -12.78
C GLU A 132 4.64 -17.73 -11.74
N ARG A 133 4.77 -17.24 -10.49
CA ARG A 133 5.30 -18.03 -9.39
C ARG A 133 4.48 -19.29 -9.15
N ARG A 134 3.14 -19.17 -9.11
CA ARG A 134 2.26 -20.32 -8.87
C ARG A 134 2.39 -21.39 -9.97
N LEU A 135 2.60 -20.98 -11.23
CA LEU A 135 2.80 -21.91 -12.35
C LEU A 135 4.15 -22.65 -12.29
N ARG A 136 5.12 -22.15 -11.52
CA ARG A 136 6.45 -22.74 -11.36
C ARG A 136 6.59 -23.59 -10.09
N ALA A 137 5.61 -23.55 -9.19
CA ALA A 137 5.55 -24.32 -7.96
C ALA A 137 4.78 -25.62 -8.17
#